data_AF-A0A6V6ZDR1-F1
#
_entry.id   AF-A0A6V6ZDR1-F1
#
_cell.length_a   1.000
_cell.length_b   1.000
_cell.length_c   1.000
_cell.angle_alpha   90.00
_cell.angle_beta   90.00
_cell.angle_gamma   90.00
#
_symmetry.space_group_name_H-M   'P 1'
#
loop_
_entity.id
_entity.type
_entity.pdbx_description
1 polymer ?
#
loop_
_entity_poly.entity_id
_entity_poly.type
_entity_poly.pdbx_seq_one_letter_code
_entity_poly.pdbx_strand_id
1 'polypeptide(L)'
;MKYDFAGRLYFGRIISNLTYDNDKINLLKSVFKTSQNESYYLMEMFTRVPKDFLTVNDYNHLLKVVSEPDNKNVWILDHMIRRMPEMDIEAAIEIPKVLGVIISKIGKVAYINLHCDFFKVIHENYSEIFADNLNILEKIYLYFDDQGRHFDYDLNVLKIILSYNANFITDLLKYSLDEKDYLSRRDFNDNDFKKLWDLDNNVLIFDNMINYLVNFKSVFVHGASEFSKAFRGNNHKEIEFLQNKIITTQDNKMIELIFNIVTTIYRDKMLDFLKIILEKGCDIELFKRLDFYTSAGVTMGSRLPNIQFELTQYEKVLKFLNDQKDIKYLEFIELLERNIMYAKMSIERERKEEFVSEWD
;
A
#
# COMPACT_ATOMS: atom_id res chain seq x y z
N MET A 1 20.78 11.13 22.81
CA MET A 1 20.09 10.44 23.91
C MET A 1 20.22 8.94 23.63
N LYS A 2 21.06 8.23 24.41
CA LYS A 2 21.31 6.79 24.26
C LYS A 2 20.08 6.02 24.75
N TYR A 3 19.48 5.21 23.88
CA TYR A 3 18.44 4.18 24.10
C TYR A 3 17.79 4.12 25.51
N ASP A 4 16.70 4.87 25.67
CA ASP A 4 15.80 4.91 26.84
C ASP A 4 14.86 3.68 26.96
N PHE A 5 14.90 2.77 25.98
CA PHE A 5 14.00 1.60 25.90
C PHE A 5 14.07 0.68 27.14
N ALA A 6 15.28 0.53 27.70
CA ALA A 6 15.48 -0.24 28.93
C ALA A 6 14.82 0.40 30.16
N GLY A 7 14.83 1.74 30.25
CA GLY A 7 14.16 2.49 31.32
C GLY A 7 12.63 2.35 31.24
N ARG A 8 12.07 2.40 30.03
CA ARG A 8 10.63 2.20 29.79
C ARG A 8 10.14 0.84 30.25
N LEU A 9 10.83 -0.22 29.83
CA LEU A 9 10.50 -1.60 30.20
C LEU A 9 10.61 -1.83 31.72
N TYR A 10 11.64 -1.27 32.35
CA TYR A 10 11.83 -1.41 33.80
C TYR A 10 10.74 -0.69 34.58
N PHE A 11 10.42 0.55 34.21
CA PHE A 11 9.46 1.37 34.92
C PHE A 11 8.03 0.89 34.76
N GLY A 12 7.63 0.56 33.53
CA GLY A 12 6.33 -0.05 33.26
C GLY A 12 6.14 -1.36 34.02
N ARG A 13 7.18 -2.21 34.10
CA ARG A 13 7.16 -3.45 34.88
C ARG A 13 7.08 -3.18 36.38
N ILE A 14 7.72 -2.14 36.90
CA ILE A 14 7.60 -1.75 38.31
C ILE A 14 6.15 -1.36 38.60
N ILE A 15 5.58 -0.43 37.84
CA ILE A 15 4.20 0.05 38.01
C ILE A 15 3.22 -1.13 37.98
N SER A 16 3.28 -2.00 36.97
CA SER A 16 2.37 -3.15 36.85
C SER A 16 2.43 -4.17 38.00
N ASN A 17 3.50 -4.20 38.80
CA ASN A 17 3.66 -5.15 39.91
C ASN A 17 3.41 -4.53 41.30
N LEU A 18 2.96 -3.29 41.37
CA LEU A 18 2.61 -2.65 42.64
C LEU A 18 1.20 -3.04 43.09
N THR A 19 1.04 -3.26 44.40
CA THR A 19 -0.28 -3.28 45.03
C THR A 19 -0.72 -1.86 45.34
N TYR A 20 -1.82 -1.44 44.71
CA TYR A 20 -2.32 -0.08 44.79
C TYR A 20 -3.32 0.14 45.92
N ASP A 21 -3.19 1.31 46.54
CA ASP A 21 -4.18 1.95 47.40
C ASP A 21 -4.16 3.47 47.08
N ASN A 22 -5.16 4.20 47.58
CA ASN A 22 -5.31 5.63 47.28
C ASN A 22 -4.08 6.44 47.72
N ASP A 23 -3.48 6.10 48.86
CA ASP A 23 -2.33 6.83 49.40
C ASP A 23 -1.09 6.67 48.51
N LYS A 24 -0.79 5.44 48.08
CA LYS A 24 0.31 5.17 47.15
C LYS A 24 0.12 5.85 45.81
N ILE A 25 -1.10 5.88 45.28
CA ILE A 25 -1.35 6.53 43.99
C ILE A 25 -1.23 8.03 44.09
N ASN A 26 -1.75 8.64 45.15
CA ASN A 26 -1.57 10.06 45.40
C ASN A 26 -0.09 10.42 45.60
N LEU A 27 0.66 9.56 46.31
CA LEU A 27 2.10 9.72 46.46
C LEU A 27 2.81 9.64 45.10
N LEU A 28 2.54 8.61 44.28
CA LEU A 28 3.15 8.47 42.95
C LEU A 28 2.80 9.65 42.04
N LYS A 29 1.54 10.10 42.03
CA LYS A 29 1.10 11.30 41.31
C LYS A 29 1.90 12.53 41.74
N SER A 30 2.08 12.73 43.05
CA SER A 30 2.83 13.87 43.57
C SER A 30 4.32 13.81 43.17
N VAL A 31 4.94 12.64 43.27
CA VAL A 31 6.34 12.42 42.89
C VAL A 31 6.53 12.66 41.39
N PHE A 32 5.67 12.10 40.54
CA PHE A 32 5.80 12.23 39.08
C PHE A 32 5.60 13.68 38.61
N LYS A 33 4.65 14.41 39.20
CA LYS A 33 4.45 15.85 38.93
C LYS A 33 5.65 16.73 39.24
N THR A 34 6.54 16.28 40.12
CA THR A 34 7.77 17.01 40.47
C THR A 34 9.00 16.56 39.68
N SER A 35 8.84 15.54 38.83
CA SER A 35 9.95 14.95 38.10
C SER A 35 10.22 15.65 36.77
N GLN A 36 11.47 15.62 36.30
CA GLN A 36 11.84 16.15 34.97
C GLN A 36 11.14 15.43 33.80
N ASN A 37 10.65 14.21 34.01
CA ASN A 37 9.97 13.38 33.02
C ASN A 37 8.47 13.19 33.37
N GLU A 38 7.85 14.20 33.99
CA GLU A 38 6.46 14.16 34.47
C GLU A 38 5.51 13.53 33.44
N SER A 39 5.48 14.09 32.22
CA SER A 39 4.57 13.66 31.17
C SER A 39 4.69 12.17 30.85
N TYR A 40 5.92 11.67 30.76
CA TYR A 40 6.21 10.28 30.48
C TYR A 40 5.74 9.35 31.62
N TYR A 41 6.06 9.67 32.87
CA TYR A 41 5.66 8.83 34.01
C TYR A 41 4.16 8.83 34.25
N LEU A 42 3.48 9.97 34.04
CA LEU A 42 2.03 10.03 34.15
C LEU A 42 1.34 9.24 33.04
N MET A 43 1.85 9.26 31.81
CA MET A 43 1.34 8.39 30.72
C MET A 43 1.53 6.90 31.06
N GLU A 44 2.72 6.51 31.53
CA GLU A 44 3.01 5.12 31.91
C GLU A 44 2.13 4.63 33.07
N MET A 45 1.86 5.51 34.04
CA MET A 45 0.96 5.22 35.15
C MET A 45 -0.49 5.06 34.66
N PHE A 46 -0.96 5.98 33.81
CA PHE A 46 -2.32 5.95 33.27
C PHE A 46 -2.61 4.69 32.45
N THR A 47 -1.62 4.08 31.80
CA THR A 47 -1.85 2.82 31.06
C THR A 47 -1.96 1.57 31.94
N ARG A 48 -1.52 1.63 33.21
CA ARG A 48 -1.26 0.43 34.02
C ARG A 48 -1.99 0.39 35.36
N VAL A 49 -2.38 1.54 35.90
CA VAL A 49 -3.11 1.62 37.18
C VAL A 49 -4.53 1.07 37.04
N PRO A 50 -5.07 0.32 38.03
CA PRO A 50 -6.45 -0.17 37.99
C PRO A 50 -7.50 0.94 37.83
N LYS A 51 -8.63 0.63 37.18
CA LYS A 51 -9.70 1.58 36.87
C LYS A 51 -10.21 2.37 38.08
N ASP A 52 -10.26 1.72 39.26
CA ASP A 52 -10.80 2.31 40.49
C ASP A 52 -10.02 3.54 40.98
N PHE A 53 -8.84 3.78 40.43
CA PHE A 53 -7.96 4.88 40.80
C PHE A 53 -7.72 5.90 39.69
N LEU A 54 -8.38 5.72 38.54
CA LEU A 54 -8.38 6.71 37.48
C LEU A 54 -9.52 7.71 37.70
N THR A 55 -9.23 8.96 37.36
CA THR A 55 -10.20 10.05 37.43
C THR A 55 -10.23 10.82 36.12
N VAL A 56 -11.34 11.52 35.85
CA VAL A 56 -11.46 12.46 34.74
C VAL A 56 -10.37 13.54 34.78
N ASN A 57 -9.90 13.92 35.98
CA ASN A 57 -8.79 14.87 36.13
C ASN A 57 -7.47 14.31 35.61
N ASP A 58 -7.22 13.01 35.76
CA ASP A 58 -6.02 12.36 35.21
C ASP A 58 -6.07 12.37 33.68
N TYR A 59 -7.23 12.04 33.11
CA TYR A 59 -7.47 12.11 31.67
C TYR A 59 -7.25 13.54 31.13
N ASN A 60 -7.89 14.54 31.76
CA ASN A 60 -7.78 15.94 31.34
C ASN A 60 -6.35 16.49 31.44
N HIS A 61 -5.60 16.07 32.47
CA HIS A 61 -4.19 16.43 32.59
C HIS A 61 -3.37 15.87 31.44
N LEU A 62 -3.55 14.59 31.11
CA LEU A 62 -2.86 13.98 29.97
C LEU A 62 -3.26 14.62 28.65
N LEU A 63 -4.55 14.91 28.45
CA LEU A 63 -5.04 15.60 27.26
C LEU A 63 -4.36 16.97 27.11
N LYS A 64 -4.23 17.73 28.20
CA LYS A 64 -3.52 19.01 28.20
C LYS A 64 -2.06 18.83 27.78
N VAL A 65 -1.37 17.84 28.33
CA VAL A 65 0.03 17.54 28.01
C VAL A 65 0.20 17.16 26.53
N VAL A 66 -0.63 16.27 25.98
CA VAL A 66 -0.55 15.91 24.55
C VAL A 66 -0.96 17.07 23.63
N SER A 67 -1.81 17.98 24.11
CA SER A 67 -2.25 19.16 23.35
C SER A 67 -1.20 20.26 23.24
N GLU A 68 -0.12 20.22 24.04
CA GLU A 68 0.96 21.21 23.97
C GLU A 68 1.54 21.28 22.56
N PRO A 69 1.68 22.47 21.94
CA PRO A 69 2.03 22.60 20.52
C PRO A 69 3.29 21.83 20.11
N ASP A 70 4.33 21.90 20.93
CA ASP A 70 5.64 21.30 20.66
C ASP A 70 5.74 19.81 21.05
N ASN A 71 4.72 19.27 21.74
CA ASN A 71 4.73 17.88 22.16
C ASN A 71 4.43 16.95 20.97
N LYS A 72 5.44 16.18 20.56
CA LYS A 72 5.37 15.20 19.47
C LYS A 72 4.87 13.83 19.92
N ASN A 73 4.88 13.56 21.23
CA ASN A 73 4.56 12.26 21.79
C ASN A 73 3.08 12.16 22.14
N VAL A 74 2.30 11.61 21.21
CA VAL A 74 0.85 11.39 21.38
C VAL A 74 0.49 9.90 21.36
N TRP A 75 1.49 9.03 21.53
CA TRP A 75 1.33 7.58 21.47
C TRP A 75 0.32 7.05 22.48
N ILE A 76 0.06 7.77 23.57
CA ILE A 76 -0.86 7.41 24.66
C ILE A 76 -2.34 7.51 24.27
N LEU A 77 -2.66 8.18 23.16
CA LEU A 77 -4.04 8.51 22.80
C LEU A 77 -4.94 7.29 22.60
N ASP A 78 -4.41 6.17 22.09
CA ASP A 78 -5.18 4.93 21.95
C ASP A 78 -5.58 4.37 23.32
N HIS A 79 -4.68 4.38 24.30
CA HIS A 79 -4.97 3.99 25.67
C HIS A 79 -5.97 4.95 26.33
N MET A 80 -5.86 6.26 26.09
CA MET A 80 -6.82 7.24 26.59
C MET A 80 -8.23 6.93 26.09
N ILE A 81 -8.38 6.61 24.81
CA ILE A 81 -9.67 6.23 24.22
C ILE A 81 -10.18 4.91 24.80
N ARG A 82 -9.35 3.87 24.89
CA ARG A 82 -9.73 2.56 25.47
C ARG A 82 -10.29 2.69 26.89
N ARG A 83 -9.79 3.66 27.67
CA ARG A 83 -10.14 3.83 29.09
C ARG A 83 -11.23 4.88 29.33
N MET A 84 -11.77 5.56 28.30
CA MET A 84 -12.89 6.51 28.46
C MET A 84 -14.09 5.92 29.24
N PRO A 85 -14.53 4.67 28.99
CA PRO A 85 -15.67 4.09 29.71
C PRO A 85 -15.42 3.89 31.22
N GLU A 86 -14.16 3.82 31.65
CA GLU A 86 -13.80 3.63 33.06
C GLU A 86 -13.99 4.91 33.90
N MET A 87 -14.14 6.06 33.23
CA MET A 87 -14.24 7.39 33.85
C MET A 87 -15.50 8.14 33.42
N ASP A 88 -16.48 7.44 32.83
CA ASP A 88 -17.73 8.00 32.30
C ASP A 88 -17.53 9.16 31.30
N ILE A 89 -16.48 9.07 30.47
CA ILE A 89 -16.17 10.08 29.45
C ILE A 89 -16.99 9.81 28.18
N GLU A 90 -17.70 10.83 27.70
CA GLU A 90 -18.52 10.76 26.50
C GLU A 90 -17.67 10.77 25.21
N ALA A 91 -17.48 9.59 24.61
CA ALA A 91 -16.65 9.40 23.44
C ALA A 91 -17.07 10.26 22.23
N ALA A 92 -18.37 10.49 22.04
CA ALA A 92 -18.91 11.29 20.94
C ALA A 92 -18.45 12.76 20.98
N ILE A 93 -18.20 13.29 22.18
CA ILE A 93 -17.65 14.63 22.37
C ILE A 93 -16.12 14.59 22.33
N GLU A 94 -15.53 13.56 22.91
CA GLU A 94 -14.11 13.56 23.24
C GLU A 94 -13.20 13.09 22.11
N ILE A 95 -13.60 12.07 21.33
CA ILE A 95 -12.82 11.59 20.18
C ILE A 95 -12.61 12.71 19.14
N PRO A 96 -13.62 13.51 18.73
CA PRO A 96 -13.40 14.64 17.83
C PRO A 96 -12.38 15.66 18.35
N LYS A 97 -12.34 15.92 19.67
CA LYS A 97 -11.33 16.80 20.26
C LYS A 97 -9.93 16.21 20.12
N VAL A 98 -9.78 14.92 20.43
CA VAL A 98 -8.49 14.21 20.30
C VAL A 98 -8.00 14.22 18.84
N LEU A 99 -8.89 13.98 17.88
CA LEU A 99 -8.56 14.10 16.46
C LEU A 99 -8.14 15.54 16.10
N GLY A 100 -8.83 16.55 16.64
CA GLY A 100 -8.48 17.96 16.49
C GLY A 100 -7.08 18.29 17.01
N VAL A 101 -6.66 17.67 18.13
CA VAL A 101 -5.29 17.81 18.66
C VAL A 101 -4.26 17.30 17.65
N ILE A 102 -4.48 16.13 17.05
CA ILE A 102 -3.57 15.56 16.05
C ILE A 102 -3.50 16.47 14.82
N ILE A 103 -4.66 16.86 14.26
CA ILE A 103 -4.72 17.76 13.10
C ILE A 103 -4.01 19.08 13.37
N SER A 104 -4.15 19.65 14.58
CA SER A 104 -3.53 20.92 14.92
C SER A 104 -2.00 20.89 14.88
N LYS A 105 -1.39 19.70 14.94
CA LYS A 105 0.07 19.45 14.95
C LYS A 105 0.64 19.11 13.58
N ILE A 106 -0.17 18.56 12.68
CA ILE A 106 0.26 18.21 11.32
C ILE A 106 0.86 19.44 10.63
N GLY A 107 2.07 19.27 10.07
CA GLY A 107 2.82 20.34 9.41
C GLY A 107 3.47 21.38 10.34
N LYS A 108 3.21 21.35 11.65
CA LYS A 108 3.81 22.27 12.64
C LYS A 108 4.97 21.65 13.42
N VAL A 109 4.96 20.33 13.59
CA VAL A 109 6.04 19.58 14.21
C VAL A 109 6.73 18.68 13.18
N ALA A 110 8.01 18.41 13.39
CA ALA A 110 8.82 17.62 12.46
C ALA A 110 8.31 16.18 12.25
N TYR A 111 7.70 15.59 13.29
CA TYR A 111 7.03 14.29 13.24
C TYR A 111 6.09 14.17 14.45
N ILE A 112 5.13 13.25 14.37
CA ILE A 112 4.22 12.89 15.47
C ILE A 112 4.41 11.41 15.78
N ASN A 113 4.53 11.04 17.05
CA ASN A 113 4.59 9.64 17.48
C ASN A 113 3.19 9.15 17.83
N LEU A 114 2.53 8.46 16.90
CA LEU A 114 1.23 7.81 17.07
C LEU A 114 1.30 6.38 16.49
N HIS A 115 0.70 5.40 17.18
CA HIS A 115 0.61 4.03 16.69
C HIS A 115 -0.68 3.82 15.88
N CYS A 116 -0.63 2.91 14.89
CA CYS A 116 -1.78 2.58 14.06
C CYS A 116 -2.97 2.00 14.87
N ASP A 117 -2.70 1.44 16.06
CA ASP A 117 -3.74 0.97 16.99
C ASP A 117 -4.71 2.07 17.44
N PHE A 118 -4.32 3.34 17.38
CA PHE A 118 -5.23 4.47 17.60
C PHE A 118 -6.49 4.39 16.74
N PHE A 119 -6.31 4.11 15.44
CA PHE A 119 -7.42 4.00 14.48
C PHE A 119 -8.28 2.77 14.78
N LYS A 120 -7.61 1.64 15.05
CA LYS A 120 -8.27 0.36 15.34
C LYS A 120 -9.14 0.47 16.59
N VAL A 121 -8.64 1.12 17.64
CA VAL A 121 -9.39 1.34 18.90
C VAL A 121 -10.67 2.12 18.65
N ILE A 122 -10.60 3.21 17.89
CA ILE A 122 -11.78 4.01 17.58
C ILE A 122 -12.78 3.17 16.77
N HIS A 123 -12.31 2.46 15.75
CA HIS A 123 -13.18 1.61 14.93
C HIS A 123 -13.84 0.47 15.74
N GLU A 124 -13.06 -0.27 16.52
CA GLU A 124 -13.52 -1.45 17.28
C GLU A 124 -14.51 -1.09 18.39
N ASN A 125 -14.31 0.04 19.07
CA ASN A 125 -15.10 0.41 20.25
C ASN A 125 -16.17 1.49 19.95
N TYR A 126 -16.01 2.24 18.85
CA TYR A 126 -16.77 3.45 18.55
C TYR A 126 -17.02 3.61 17.04
N SER A 127 -17.51 2.55 16.38
CA SER A 127 -17.66 2.49 14.91
C SER A 127 -18.50 3.61 14.28
N GLU A 128 -19.56 4.07 14.96
CA GLU A 128 -20.38 5.21 14.49
C GLU A 128 -19.57 6.51 14.52
N ILE A 129 -18.83 6.76 15.61
CA ILE A 129 -17.96 7.93 15.75
C ILE A 129 -16.81 7.88 14.73
N PHE A 130 -16.28 6.69 14.45
CA PHE A 130 -15.30 6.48 13.37
C PHE A 130 -15.87 6.95 12.03
N ALA A 131 -17.08 6.50 11.69
CA ALA A 131 -17.75 6.85 10.45
C ALA A 131 -18.01 8.36 10.34
N ASP A 132 -18.54 8.98 11.41
CA ASP A 132 -18.82 10.43 11.46
C ASP A 132 -17.56 11.29 11.29
N ASN A 133 -16.40 10.76 11.68
CA ASN A 133 -15.11 11.46 11.61
C ASN A 133 -14.18 10.93 10.50
N LEU A 134 -14.69 10.14 9.56
CA LEU A 134 -13.90 9.47 8.53
C LEU A 134 -12.99 10.43 7.76
N ASN A 135 -13.52 11.57 7.31
CA ASN A 135 -12.76 12.59 6.57
C ASN A 135 -11.55 13.14 7.35
N ILE A 136 -11.63 13.18 8.69
CA ILE A 136 -10.52 13.62 9.55
C ILE A 136 -9.51 12.49 9.69
N LEU A 137 -9.99 11.27 9.92
CA LEU A 137 -9.16 10.07 10.04
C LEU A 137 -8.37 9.79 8.76
N GLU A 138 -8.99 9.96 7.59
CA GLU A 138 -8.33 9.88 6.27
C GLU A 138 -7.16 10.87 6.17
N LYS A 139 -7.34 12.14 6.57
CA LYS A 139 -6.27 13.14 6.57
C LYS A 139 -5.13 12.77 7.51
N ILE A 140 -5.47 12.25 8.70
CA ILE A 140 -4.47 11.79 9.66
C ILE A 140 -3.71 10.58 9.07
N TYR A 141 -4.41 9.63 8.46
CA TYR A 141 -3.81 8.46 7.81
C TYR A 141 -2.78 8.87 6.75
N LEU A 142 -3.14 9.76 5.81
CA LEU A 142 -2.22 10.22 4.76
C LEU A 142 -0.93 10.82 5.33
N TYR A 143 -1.04 11.62 6.39
CA TYR A 143 0.12 12.16 7.07
C TYR A 143 1.03 11.07 7.64
N PHE A 144 0.48 10.04 8.28
CA PHE A 144 1.29 8.98 8.89
C PHE A 144 1.87 7.99 7.87
N ASP A 145 1.17 7.73 6.77
CA ASP A 145 1.66 6.92 5.66
C ASP A 145 2.96 7.51 5.06
N ASP A 146 3.02 8.84 4.92
CA ASP A 146 4.19 9.55 4.40
C ASP A 146 5.37 9.64 5.39
N GLN A 147 5.09 9.75 6.69
CA GLN A 147 6.13 9.93 7.71
C GLN A 147 6.98 8.68 7.94
N GLY A 148 6.50 7.48 7.59
CA GLY A 148 7.19 6.25 7.97
C GLY A 148 6.82 5.03 7.14
N ARG A 149 7.85 4.46 6.49
CA ARG A 149 7.82 3.09 5.98
C ARG A 149 7.39 2.19 7.15
N HIS A 150 6.30 1.45 6.99
CA HIS A 150 5.71 0.50 7.97
C HIS A 150 4.69 1.04 8.99
N PHE A 151 4.19 2.28 8.90
CA PHE A 151 3.10 2.73 9.79
C PHE A 151 1.91 1.74 9.80
N ASP A 152 1.48 1.30 8.62
CA ASP A 152 0.41 0.32 8.44
C ASP A 152 0.86 -0.81 7.51
N TYR A 153 1.98 -1.45 7.81
CA TYR A 153 2.58 -2.49 6.94
C TYR A 153 1.61 -3.61 6.52
N ASP A 154 0.70 -4.01 7.41
CA ASP A 154 -0.32 -5.03 7.14
C ASP A 154 -1.59 -4.49 6.47
N LEU A 155 -1.63 -3.19 6.19
CA LEU A 155 -2.75 -2.44 5.63
C LEU A 155 -4.03 -2.56 6.47
N ASN A 156 -3.91 -2.79 7.79
CA ASN A 156 -5.07 -3.03 8.64
C ASN A 156 -5.90 -1.76 8.80
N VAL A 157 -5.26 -0.61 8.97
CA VAL A 157 -5.96 0.68 9.06
C VAL A 157 -6.50 1.09 7.70
N LEU A 158 -5.72 0.90 6.63
CA LEU A 158 -6.18 1.16 5.27
C LEU A 158 -7.41 0.32 4.93
N LYS A 159 -7.42 -0.98 5.26
CA LYS A 159 -8.57 -1.87 5.08
C LYS A 159 -9.82 -1.34 5.79
N ILE A 160 -9.67 -0.87 7.03
CA ILE A 160 -10.77 -0.25 7.78
C ILE A 160 -11.28 0.98 7.03
N ILE A 161 -10.41 1.93 6.64
CA ILE A 161 -10.84 3.14 5.92
C ILE A 161 -11.55 2.77 4.62
N LEU A 162 -10.98 1.85 3.84
CA LEU A 162 -11.53 1.43 2.55
C LEU A 162 -12.85 0.67 2.68
N SER A 163 -13.17 0.06 3.83
CA SER A 163 -14.49 -0.54 4.05
C SER A 163 -15.60 0.50 4.20
N TYR A 164 -15.26 1.73 4.61
CA TYR A 164 -16.21 2.86 4.64
C TYR A 164 -16.18 3.68 3.35
N ASN A 165 -14.98 3.90 2.79
CA ASN A 165 -14.79 4.73 1.60
C ASN A 165 -13.77 4.11 0.65
N ALA A 166 -14.24 3.30 -0.31
CA ALA A 166 -13.39 2.68 -1.32
C ALA A 166 -12.68 3.70 -2.23
N ASN A 167 -13.17 4.94 -2.33
CA ASN A 167 -12.55 5.97 -3.17
C ASN A 167 -11.27 6.55 -2.57
N PHE A 168 -11.10 6.43 -1.25
CA PHE A 168 -9.91 6.91 -0.55
C PHE A 168 -8.60 6.32 -1.09
N ILE A 169 -8.62 5.14 -1.71
CA ILE A 169 -7.43 4.58 -2.37
C ILE A 169 -6.86 5.52 -3.44
N THR A 170 -7.72 6.27 -4.12
CA THR A 170 -7.30 7.26 -5.12
C THR A 170 -6.59 8.43 -4.46
N ASP A 171 -7.10 8.89 -3.32
CA ASP A 171 -6.48 9.99 -2.57
C ASP A 171 -5.13 9.58 -1.98
N LEU A 172 -5.02 8.34 -1.50
CA LEU A 172 -3.74 7.74 -1.08
C LEU A 172 -2.74 7.73 -2.23
N LEU A 173 -3.12 7.19 -3.38
CA LEU A 173 -2.25 7.11 -4.54
C LEU A 173 -1.82 8.52 -5.02
N LYS A 174 -2.75 9.48 -5.07
CA LYS A 174 -2.45 10.88 -5.38
C LYS A 174 -1.45 11.48 -4.42
N TYR A 175 -1.67 11.30 -3.12
CA TYR A 175 -0.79 11.83 -2.08
C TYR A 175 0.65 11.33 -2.24
N SER A 176 0.83 10.06 -2.60
CA SER A 176 2.16 9.44 -2.73
C SER A 176 2.81 9.59 -4.12
N LEU A 177 2.02 9.86 -5.17
CA LEU A 177 2.45 9.69 -6.57
C LEU A 177 2.21 10.90 -7.49
N ASP A 178 1.34 11.87 -7.15
CA ASP A 178 1.00 12.97 -8.07
C ASP A 178 2.21 13.88 -8.41
N GLU A 179 3.20 13.97 -7.51
CA GLU A 179 4.44 14.73 -7.77
C GLU A 179 5.43 13.98 -8.69
N LYS A 180 5.12 12.75 -9.11
CA LYS A 180 6.02 11.89 -9.88
C LYS A 180 5.59 11.79 -11.33
N ASP A 181 6.54 12.04 -12.23
CA ASP A 181 6.34 11.81 -13.67
C ASP A 181 6.30 10.31 -14.04
N TYR A 182 6.76 9.44 -13.14
CA TYR A 182 6.82 7.99 -13.35
C TYR A 182 6.73 7.18 -12.04
N LEU A 183 6.31 5.92 -12.15
CA LEU A 183 6.25 4.98 -11.03
C LEU A 183 7.51 4.14 -10.95
N SER A 184 8.14 4.08 -9.77
CA SER A 184 9.24 3.17 -9.51
C SER A 184 8.77 1.89 -8.81
N ARG A 185 9.56 0.82 -8.95
CA ARG A 185 9.37 -0.43 -8.18
C ARG A 185 9.27 -0.23 -6.68
N ARG A 186 9.98 0.76 -6.16
CA ARG A 186 10.04 1.02 -4.72
C ARG A 186 8.76 1.65 -4.21
N ASP A 187 8.11 2.49 -5.01
CA ASP A 187 6.86 3.16 -4.65
C ASP A 187 5.72 2.16 -4.38
N PHE A 188 5.75 1.01 -5.05
CA PHE A 188 4.79 -0.09 -4.83
C PHE A 188 5.27 -1.17 -3.85
N ASN A 189 6.54 -1.17 -3.44
CA ASN A 189 7.07 -2.18 -2.51
C ASN A 189 6.71 -1.89 -1.06
N ASP A 190 6.35 -0.64 -0.75
CA ASP A 190 6.16 -0.21 0.63
C ASP A 190 4.81 -0.68 1.20
N ASN A 191 3.84 -1.00 0.33
CA ASN A 191 2.48 -1.45 0.68
C ASN A 191 2.14 -2.80 0.03
N ASP A 192 1.73 -3.79 0.82
CA ASP A 192 1.31 -5.12 0.31
C ASP A 192 -0.15 -5.09 -0.18
N PHE A 193 -0.40 -4.35 -1.28
CA PHE A 193 -1.74 -4.16 -1.84
C PHE A 193 -2.46 -5.47 -2.23
N LYS A 194 -1.75 -6.59 -2.34
CA LYS A 194 -2.37 -7.92 -2.54
C LYS A 194 -3.34 -8.27 -1.42
N LYS A 195 -3.13 -7.75 -0.21
CA LYS A 195 -4.01 -7.95 0.94
C LYS A 195 -5.37 -7.27 0.78
N LEU A 196 -5.52 -6.30 -0.13
CA LEU A 196 -6.80 -5.62 -0.37
C LEU A 196 -7.82 -6.51 -1.10
N TRP A 197 -7.37 -7.58 -1.76
CA TRP A 197 -8.27 -8.57 -2.35
C TRP A 197 -9.15 -9.30 -1.33
N ASP A 198 -8.81 -9.26 -0.04
CA ASP A 198 -9.61 -9.89 1.02
C ASP A 198 -10.85 -9.06 1.42
N LEU A 199 -10.98 -7.82 0.96
CA LEU A 199 -12.14 -6.96 1.27
C LEU A 199 -13.33 -7.28 0.38
N ASP A 200 -14.56 -7.19 0.91
CA ASP A 200 -15.77 -7.46 0.12
C ASP A 200 -15.92 -6.51 -1.07
N ASN A 201 -15.55 -5.24 -0.89
CA ASN A 201 -15.58 -4.19 -1.92
C ASN A 201 -14.31 -4.11 -2.78
N ASN A 202 -13.49 -5.17 -2.81
CA ASN A 202 -12.21 -5.18 -3.54
C ASN A 202 -12.34 -4.77 -5.01
N VAL A 203 -13.39 -5.20 -5.73
CA VAL A 203 -13.56 -4.86 -7.15
C VAL A 203 -13.57 -3.35 -7.37
N LEU A 204 -14.29 -2.59 -6.53
CA LEU A 204 -14.34 -1.13 -6.61
C LEU A 204 -12.99 -0.49 -6.27
N ILE A 205 -12.30 -1.02 -5.25
CA ILE A 205 -10.96 -0.54 -4.85
C ILE A 205 -9.98 -0.71 -6.00
N PHE A 206 -9.89 -1.92 -6.58
CA PHE A 206 -8.98 -2.20 -7.69
C PHE A 206 -9.38 -1.46 -8.98
N ASP A 207 -10.68 -1.20 -9.19
CA ASP A 207 -11.13 -0.35 -10.29
C ASP A 207 -10.63 1.10 -10.13
N ASN A 208 -10.74 1.66 -8.92
CA ASN A 208 -10.21 2.98 -8.61
C ASN A 208 -8.69 3.05 -8.80
N MET A 209 -7.96 2.03 -8.31
CA MET A 209 -6.51 1.94 -8.48
C MET A 209 -6.12 1.89 -9.97
N ILE A 210 -6.73 1.00 -10.77
CA ILE A 210 -6.33 0.83 -12.16
C ILE A 210 -6.68 2.06 -13.00
N ASN A 211 -7.82 2.72 -12.73
CA ASN A 211 -8.23 3.95 -13.40
C ASN A 211 -7.28 5.12 -13.09
N TYR A 212 -6.70 5.17 -11.89
CA TYR A 212 -5.68 6.14 -11.55
C TYR A 212 -4.35 5.83 -12.26
N LEU A 213 -3.90 4.57 -12.18
CA LEU A 213 -2.57 4.15 -12.61
C LEU A 213 -2.39 4.06 -14.13
N VAL A 214 -3.46 3.91 -14.91
CA VAL A 214 -3.42 3.87 -16.39
C VAL A 214 -2.80 5.13 -17.01
N ASN A 215 -2.79 6.25 -16.28
CA ASN A 215 -2.25 7.51 -16.75
C ASN A 215 -0.73 7.62 -16.60
N PHE A 216 -0.10 6.75 -15.80
CA PHE A 216 1.33 6.78 -15.60
C PHE A 216 2.07 6.16 -16.79
N LYS A 217 3.16 6.79 -17.18
CA LYS A 217 4.02 6.28 -18.26
C LYS A 217 4.79 5.06 -17.75
N SER A 218 4.80 3.99 -18.53
CA SER A 218 5.79 2.94 -18.35
C SER A 218 7.18 3.49 -18.68
N VAL A 219 8.12 3.31 -17.76
CA VAL A 219 9.52 3.76 -17.93
C VAL A 219 10.34 2.74 -18.75
N PHE A 220 9.98 1.46 -18.66
CA PHE A 220 10.74 0.38 -19.25
C PHE A 220 9.92 -0.34 -20.33
N VAL A 221 10.45 -0.38 -21.54
CA VAL A 221 9.92 -1.22 -22.62
C VAL A 221 9.99 -2.68 -22.19
N HIS A 222 8.89 -3.42 -22.32
CA HIS A 222 8.74 -4.80 -21.84
C HIS A 222 9.01 -4.96 -20.33
N GLY A 223 8.88 -3.89 -19.54
CA GLY A 223 8.97 -3.92 -18.09
C GLY A 223 7.66 -4.37 -17.47
N ALA A 224 7.73 -5.20 -16.43
CA ALA A 224 6.55 -5.50 -15.60
C ALA A 224 5.98 -4.20 -15.00
N SER A 225 4.68 -3.98 -15.16
CA SER A 225 3.95 -2.88 -14.53
C SER A 225 4.06 -3.02 -13.02
N GLU A 226 4.32 -1.91 -12.34
CA GLU A 226 4.42 -1.91 -10.88
C GLU A 226 3.13 -2.31 -10.20
N PHE A 227 2.00 -2.00 -10.83
CA PHE A 227 0.69 -2.40 -10.35
C PHE A 227 0.48 -3.92 -10.38
N SER A 228 1.25 -4.68 -11.17
CA SER A 228 1.21 -6.15 -11.17
C SER A 228 1.47 -6.73 -9.78
N LYS A 229 2.21 -6.02 -8.91
CA LYS A 229 2.43 -6.44 -7.52
C LYS A 229 1.18 -6.40 -6.64
N ALA A 230 0.12 -5.71 -7.05
CA ALA A 230 -1.13 -5.71 -6.32
C ALA A 230 -1.95 -7.01 -6.56
N PHE A 231 -1.47 -7.92 -7.42
CA PHE A 231 -2.11 -9.18 -7.76
C PHE A 231 -1.38 -10.39 -7.15
N ARG A 232 -2.13 -11.43 -6.77
CA ARG A 232 -1.59 -12.65 -6.13
C ARG A 232 -1.06 -13.66 -7.15
N GLY A 233 -1.67 -13.71 -8.34
CA GLY A 233 -1.23 -14.58 -9.45
C GLY A 233 -1.82 -15.99 -9.44
N ASN A 234 -2.78 -16.27 -8.57
CA ASN A 234 -3.38 -17.59 -8.43
C ASN A 234 -4.87 -17.53 -8.05
N ASN A 235 -5.55 -16.45 -8.42
CA ASN A 235 -6.92 -16.18 -7.99
C ASN A 235 -7.85 -15.96 -9.19
N HIS A 236 -8.92 -16.74 -9.27
CA HIS A 236 -9.92 -16.63 -10.33
C HIS A 236 -10.61 -15.26 -10.34
N LYS A 237 -10.87 -14.68 -9.15
CA LYS A 237 -11.52 -13.37 -9.01
C LYS A 237 -10.70 -12.25 -9.65
N GLU A 238 -9.37 -12.34 -9.55
CA GLU A 238 -8.44 -11.36 -10.14
C GLU A 238 -8.44 -11.45 -11.66
N ILE A 239 -8.46 -12.68 -12.19
CA ILE A 239 -8.55 -12.92 -13.64
C ILE A 239 -9.88 -12.37 -14.18
N GLU A 240 -10.99 -12.68 -13.52
CA GLU A 240 -12.32 -12.21 -13.90
C GLU A 240 -12.40 -10.67 -13.90
N PHE A 241 -11.84 -10.02 -12.88
CA PHE A 241 -11.74 -8.56 -12.81
C PHE A 241 -11.02 -7.99 -14.05
N LEU A 242 -9.83 -8.52 -14.38
CA LEU A 242 -9.04 -8.04 -15.53
C LEU A 242 -9.75 -8.30 -16.86
N GLN A 243 -10.39 -9.47 -17.04
CA GLN A 243 -11.18 -9.79 -18.24
C GLN A 243 -12.34 -8.82 -18.40
N ASN A 244 -13.13 -8.62 -17.34
CA ASN A 244 -14.26 -7.69 -17.35
C ASN A 244 -13.81 -6.25 -17.65
N LYS A 245 -12.64 -5.84 -17.15
CA LYS A 245 -12.10 -4.51 -17.43
C LYS A 245 -11.69 -4.34 -18.89
N ILE A 246 -11.09 -5.34 -19.54
CA ILE A 246 -10.82 -5.32 -20.99
C ILE A 246 -12.11 -5.27 -21.80
N ILE A 247 -13.10 -6.09 -21.43
CA ILE A 247 -14.38 -6.18 -22.14
C ILE A 247 -15.10 -4.82 -22.10
N THR A 248 -15.04 -4.11 -20.99
CA THR A 248 -15.77 -2.85 -20.79
C THR A 248 -15.02 -1.60 -21.25
N THR A 249 -13.68 -1.56 -21.16
CA THR A 249 -12.89 -0.36 -21.52
C THR A 249 -12.86 -0.10 -23.03
N GLN A 250 -12.74 1.16 -23.46
CA GLN A 250 -12.38 1.54 -24.84
C GLN A 250 -11.00 2.21 -24.90
N ASP A 251 -10.34 2.36 -23.75
CA ASP A 251 -9.03 2.98 -23.65
C ASP A 251 -7.93 1.97 -23.97
N ASN A 252 -7.18 2.23 -25.04
CA ASN A 252 -6.04 1.42 -25.45
C ASN A 252 -4.96 1.34 -24.36
N LYS A 253 -4.72 2.42 -23.60
CA LYS A 253 -3.74 2.40 -22.50
C LYS A 253 -4.16 1.44 -21.39
N MET A 254 -5.47 1.36 -21.12
CA MET A 254 -6.01 0.41 -20.15
C MET A 254 -5.80 -1.03 -20.63
N ILE A 255 -6.03 -1.31 -21.92
CA ILE A 255 -5.78 -2.62 -22.50
C ILE A 255 -4.29 -2.98 -22.39
N GLU A 256 -3.39 -2.06 -22.73
CA GLU A 256 -1.94 -2.23 -22.63
C GLU A 256 -1.51 -2.53 -21.18
N LEU A 257 -1.99 -1.75 -20.21
CA LEU A 257 -1.70 -1.96 -18.79
C LEU A 257 -2.17 -3.33 -18.30
N ILE A 258 -3.42 -3.71 -18.62
CA ILE A 258 -3.97 -5.01 -18.20
C ILE A 258 -3.19 -6.15 -18.84
N PHE A 259 -2.88 -6.05 -20.13
CA PHE A 259 -2.14 -7.10 -20.83
C PHE A 259 -0.74 -7.27 -20.24
N ASN A 260 -0.07 -6.17 -19.89
CA ASN A 260 1.21 -6.21 -19.20
C ASN A 260 1.13 -6.88 -17.80
N ILE A 261 0.06 -6.63 -17.02
CA ILE A 261 -0.19 -7.35 -15.76
C ILE A 261 -0.33 -8.86 -16.02
N VAL A 262 -1.08 -9.23 -17.06
CA VAL A 262 -1.30 -10.63 -17.42
C VAL A 262 0.00 -11.30 -17.84
N THR A 263 0.82 -10.68 -18.68
CA THR A 263 2.11 -11.25 -19.11
C THR A 263 3.16 -11.25 -18.00
N THR A 264 2.96 -10.45 -16.95
CA THR A 264 3.81 -10.48 -15.75
C THR A 264 3.43 -11.63 -14.82
N ILE A 265 2.17 -11.68 -14.40
CA ILE A 265 1.71 -12.49 -13.25
C ILE A 265 0.87 -13.70 -13.68
N TYR A 266 0.16 -13.61 -14.81
CA TYR A 266 -0.79 -14.61 -15.33
C TYR A 266 -0.36 -15.17 -16.68
N ARG A 267 0.94 -15.50 -16.83
CA ARG A 267 1.58 -15.86 -18.12
C ARG A 267 0.90 -17.02 -18.86
N ASP A 268 0.34 -17.97 -18.13
CA ASP A 268 -0.40 -19.10 -18.68
C ASP A 268 -1.72 -18.68 -19.34
N LYS A 269 -2.31 -17.55 -18.91
CA LYS A 269 -3.55 -16.96 -19.43
C LYS A 269 -3.34 -15.92 -20.53
N MET A 270 -2.10 -15.60 -20.89
CA MET A 270 -1.80 -14.55 -21.88
C MET A 270 -2.57 -14.72 -23.19
N LEU A 271 -2.65 -15.94 -23.74
CA LEU A 271 -3.37 -16.18 -25.00
C LEU A 271 -4.90 -16.04 -24.86
N ASP A 272 -5.45 -16.39 -23.68
CA ASP A 272 -6.88 -16.22 -23.40
C ASP A 272 -7.25 -14.73 -23.40
N PHE A 273 -6.41 -13.89 -22.79
CA PHE A 273 -6.56 -12.44 -22.80
C PHE A 273 -6.35 -11.84 -24.19
N LEU A 274 -5.35 -12.31 -24.94
CA LEU A 274 -5.11 -11.87 -26.31
C LEU A 274 -6.32 -12.14 -27.20
N LYS A 275 -6.95 -13.31 -27.04
CA LYS A 275 -8.18 -13.65 -27.76
C LYS A 275 -9.28 -12.62 -27.53
N ILE A 276 -9.54 -12.25 -26.27
CA ILE A 276 -10.55 -11.24 -25.91
C ILE A 276 -10.22 -9.89 -26.57
N ILE A 277 -8.96 -9.48 -26.56
CA ILE A 277 -8.50 -8.22 -27.17
C ILE A 277 -8.72 -8.23 -28.69
N LEU A 278 -8.36 -9.33 -29.36
CA LEU A 278 -8.55 -9.49 -30.80
C LEU A 278 -10.04 -9.51 -31.20
N GLU A 279 -10.89 -10.20 -30.44
CA GLU A 279 -12.34 -10.26 -30.68
C GLU A 279 -13.02 -8.89 -30.51
N LYS A 280 -12.46 -8.02 -29.66
CA LYS A 280 -12.92 -6.65 -29.48
C LYS A 280 -12.61 -5.73 -30.67
N GLY A 281 -11.79 -6.18 -31.62
CA GLY A 281 -11.39 -5.38 -32.78
C GLY A 281 -10.08 -4.62 -32.56
N CYS A 282 -9.09 -5.26 -31.92
CA CYS A 282 -7.73 -4.74 -31.83
C CYS A 282 -7.18 -4.40 -33.22
N ASP A 283 -6.68 -3.18 -33.39
CA ASP A 283 -5.94 -2.78 -34.60
C ASP A 283 -4.44 -3.10 -34.48
N ILE A 284 -3.73 -2.94 -35.59
CA ILE A 284 -2.29 -3.20 -35.68
C ILE A 284 -1.46 -2.28 -34.78
N GLU A 285 -1.93 -1.06 -34.52
CA GLU A 285 -1.20 -0.09 -33.69
C GLU A 285 -1.27 -0.46 -32.21
N LEU A 286 -2.44 -0.88 -31.72
CA LEU A 286 -2.59 -1.44 -30.38
C LEU A 286 -1.79 -2.73 -30.25
N PHE A 287 -1.89 -3.64 -31.22
CA PHE A 287 -1.17 -4.91 -31.18
C PHE A 287 0.35 -4.74 -31.06
N LYS A 288 0.93 -3.75 -31.76
CA LYS A 288 2.36 -3.39 -31.63
C LYS A 288 2.77 -2.94 -30.23
N ARG A 289 1.84 -2.43 -29.42
CA ARG A 289 2.09 -1.94 -28.06
C ARG A 289 1.87 -3.01 -26.98
N LEU A 290 1.37 -4.19 -27.35
CA LEU A 290 1.17 -5.29 -26.41
C LEU A 290 2.50 -6.00 -26.09
N ASP A 291 2.83 -6.06 -24.81
CA ASP A 291 3.98 -6.80 -24.31
C ASP A 291 3.66 -8.29 -24.16
N PHE A 292 4.07 -9.13 -25.14
CA PHE A 292 3.89 -10.59 -25.06
C PHE A 292 4.81 -11.28 -24.04
N TYR A 293 5.76 -10.53 -23.48
CA TYR A 293 6.70 -11.01 -22.48
C TYR A 293 7.13 -9.85 -21.57
N THR A 294 7.54 -10.18 -20.35
CA THR A 294 8.14 -9.21 -19.42
C THR A 294 9.60 -9.55 -19.20
N SER A 295 10.47 -8.59 -19.50
CA SER A 295 11.91 -8.71 -19.28
C SER A 295 12.27 -8.61 -17.79
N ALA A 296 13.25 -9.41 -17.37
CA ALA A 296 13.83 -9.32 -16.02
C ALA A 296 14.85 -8.16 -15.94
N GLY A 297 14.48 -6.93 -16.33
CA GLY A 297 15.31 -5.73 -16.15
C GLY A 297 16.77 -5.86 -16.61
N VAL A 298 17.69 -5.23 -15.86
CA VAL A 298 19.14 -5.19 -16.14
C VAL A 298 19.73 -6.61 -16.08
N THR A 299 20.21 -7.11 -17.21
CA THR A 299 21.01 -8.33 -17.28
C THR A 299 22.46 -8.02 -16.91
N MET A 300 22.99 -8.69 -15.89
CA MET A 300 24.44 -8.83 -15.74
C MET A 300 24.86 -10.16 -16.38
N GLY A 301 25.74 -10.11 -17.38
CA GLY A 301 26.14 -11.27 -18.18
C GLY A 301 25.38 -11.37 -19.50
N SER A 302 25.27 -12.60 -20.03
CA SER A 302 24.69 -12.89 -21.34
C SER A 302 23.25 -12.39 -21.48
N ARG A 303 22.95 -11.71 -22.59
CA ARG A 303 21.57 -11.34 -22.96
C ARG A 303 20.84 -12.45 -23.70
N LEU A 304 21.56 -13.49 -24.15
CA LEU A 304 20.99 -14.61 -24.93
C LEU A 304 19.75 -15.24 -24.30
N PRO A 305 19.71 -15.55 -22.98
CA PRO A 305 18.52 -16.17 -22.38
C PRO A 305 17.27 -15.31 -22.53
N ASN A 306 17.41 -13.98 -22.46
CA ASN A 306 16.28 -13.07 -22.60
C ASN A 306 15.78 -13.01 -24.04
N ILE A 307 16.69 -12.93 -25.02
CA ILE A 307 16.31 -12.89 -26.45
C ILE A 307 15.70 -14.22 -26.88
N GLN A 308 16.22 -15.34 -26.36
CA GLN A 308 15.61 -16.66 -26.57
C GLN A 308 14.21 -16.73 -25.97
N PHE A 309 14.01 -16.23 -24.75
CA PHE A 309 12.68 -16.18 -24.13
C PHE A 309 11.70 -15.33 -24.95
N GLU A 310 12.11 -14.13 -25.37
CA GLU A 310 11.33 -13.28 -26.29
C GLU A 310 10.92 -14.04 -27.56
N LEU A 311 11.88 -14.69 -28.23
CA LEU A 311 11.63 -15.49 -29.42
C LEU A 311 10.56 -16.56 -29.17
N THR A 312 10.66 -17.30 -28.06
CA THR A 312 9.65 -18.32 -27.72
C THR A 312 8.25 -17.73 -27.51
N GLN A 313 8.14 -16.51 -26.98
CA GLN A 313 6.84 -15.87 -26.79
C GLN A 313 6.25 -15.42 -28.13
N TYR A 314 7.04 -14.85 -29.04
CA TYR A 314 6.55 -14.52 -30.38
C TYR A 314 6.13 -15.76 -31.16
N GLU A 315 6.92 -16.84 -31.14
CA GLU A 315 6.57 -18.10 -31.82
C GLU A 315 5.27 -18.71 -31.26
N LYS A 316 5.06 -18.61 -29.94
CA LYS A 316 3.81 -19.03 -29.29
C LYS A 316 2.59 -18.24 -29.78
N VAL A 317 2.71 -16.91 -29.88
CA VAL A 317 1.62 -16.05 -30.37
C VAL A 317 1.37 -16.26 -31.86
N LEU A 318 2.44 -16.38 -32.66
CA LEU A 318 2.33 -16.65 -34.10
C LEU A 318 1.58 -17.96 -34.37
N LYS A 319 1.93 -19.02 -33.63
CA LYS A 319 1.21 -20.29 -33.72
C LYS A 319 -0.26 -20.13 -33.37
N PHE A 320 -0.57 -19.44 -32.26
CA PHE A 320 -1.94 -19.19 -31.84
C PHE A 320 -2.77 -18.48 -32.92
N LEU A 321 -2.22 -17.47 -33.59
CA LEU A 321 -2.90 -16.76 -34.67
C LEU A 321 -3.09 -17.62 -35.93
N ASN A 322 -2.06 -18.37 -36.33
CA ASN A 322 -2.14 -19.31 -37.46
C ASN A 322 -3.20 -20.40 -37.23
N ASP A 323 -3.30 -20.91 -36.01
CA ASP A 323 -4.28 -21.93 -35.63
C ASP A 323 -5.74 -21.43 -35.77
N GLN A 324 -5.98 -20.12 -35.73
CA GLN A 324 -7.33 -19.55 -35.96
C GLN A 324 -7.77 -19.62 -37.43
N LYS A 325 -6.83 -19.70 -38.38
CA LYS A 325 -7.10 -19.75 -39.84
C LYS A 325 -8.02 -18.62 -40.34
N ASP A 326 -7.85 -17.41 -39.81
CA ASP A 326 -8.65 -16.23 -40.16
C ASP A 326 -7.78 -15.17 -40.83
N ILE A 327 -8.17 -14.75 -42.04
CA ILE A 327 -7.42 -13.78 -42.87
C ILE A 327 -7.29 -12.41 -42.19
N LYS A 328 -8.21 -12.06 -41.29
CA LYS A 328 -8.14 -10.78 -40.56
C LYS A 328 -6.89 -10.67 -39.68
N TYR A 329 -6.20 -11.79 -39.42
CA TYR A 329 -4.97 -11.80 -38.63
C TYR A 329 -3.67 -11.70 -39.45
N LEU A 330 -3.76 -11.58 -40.78
CA LEU A 330 -2.59 -11.58 -41.66
C LEU A 330 -1.56 -10.50 -41.30
N GLU A 331 -2.01 -9.26 -41.07
CA GLU A 331 -1.09 -8.16 -40.70
C GLU A 331 -0.37 -8.40 -39.36
N PHE A 332 -1.05 -9.01 -38.38
CA PHE A 332 -0.42 -9.37 -37.10
C PHE A 332 0.59 -10.51 -37.27
N ILE A 333 0.28 -11.49 -38.12
CA ILE A 333 1.17 -12.61 -38.46
C ILE A 333 2.45 -12.10 -39.10
N GLU A 334 2.36 -11.23 -40.12
CA GLU A 334 3.52 -10.63 -40.79
C GLU A 334 4.40 -9.83 -39.82
N LEU A 335 3.79 -9.09 -38.89
CA LEU A 335 4.50 -8.37 -37.84
C LEU A 335 5.29 -9.31 -36.93
N LEU A 336 4.68 -10.42 -36.48
CA LEU A 336 5.33 -11.40 -35.62
C LEU A 336 6.47 -12.14 -36.33
N GLU A 337 6.27 -12.54 -37.59
CA GLU A 337 7.32 -13.16 -38.41
C GLU A 337 8.55 -12.27 -38.53
N ARG A 338 8.34 -10.97 -38.75
CA ARG A 338 9.41 -9.98 -38.77
C ARG A 338 10.12 -9.87 -37.42
N ASN A 339 9.39 -9.82 -36.31
CA ASN A 339 9.98 -9.76 -34.98
C ASN A 339 10.78 -11.03 -34.64
N ILE A 340 10.28 -12.21 -35.04
CA ILE A 340 10.98 -13.50 -34.93
C ILE A 340 12.30 -13.50 -35.71
N MET A 341 12.29 -12.98 -36.94
CA MET A 341 13.49 -12.83 -37.75
C MET A 341 14.54 -11.95 -37.04
N TYR A 342 14.13 -10.79 -36.52
CA TYR A 342 15.02 -9.90 -35.79
C TYR A 342 15.57 -10.51 -34.49
N ALA A 343 14.75 -11.25 -33.74
CA ALA A 343 15.20 -11.96 -32.54
C ALA A 343 16.27 -13.03 -32.89
N LYS A 344 16.05 -13.81 -33.96
CA LYS A 344 17.02 -14.81 -34.45
C LYS A 344 18.35 -14.17 -34.87
N MET A 345 18.30 -13.06 -35.60
CA MET A 345 19.50 -12.30 -35.96
C MET A 345 20.25 -11.75 -34.73
N SER A 346 19.51 -11.30 -33.72
CA SER A 346 20.08 -10.77 -32.48
C SER A 346 20.77 -11.86 -31.66
N ILE A 347 20.21 -13.08 -31.61
CA ILE A 347 20.84 -14.24 -30.99
C ILE A 347 22.18 -14.58 -31.64
N GLU A 348 22.23 -14.64 -32.97
CA GLU A 348 23.48 -14.94 -33.69
C GLU A 348 24.54 -13.85 -33.49
N ARG A 349 24.11 -12.59 -33.43
CA ARG A 349 25.01 -11.47 -33.13
C ARG A 349 25.59 -11.57 -31.72
N GLU A 350 24.74 -11.77 -30.71
CA GLU A 350 25.17 -11.85 -29.31
C GLU A 350 26.12 -13.06 -29.09
N ARG A 351 25.83 -14.21 -29.70
CA ARG A 351 26.73 -15.39 -29.69
C ARG A 351 28.12 -15.06 -30.23
N LYS A 352 28.18 -14.29 -31.33
CA LYS A 352 29.45 -13.88 -31.92
C LYS A 352 30.20 -12.89 -31.02
N GLU A 353 29.49 -11.93 -30.42
CA GLU A 353 30.09 -10.93 -29.52
C GLU A 353 30.64 -11.59 -28.25
N GLU A 354 29.87 -12.50 -27.62
CA GLU A 354 30.32 -13.29 -26.46
C GLU A 354 31.56 -14.13 -26.80
N PHE A 355 31.51 -14.86 -27.92
CA PHE A 355 32.65 -15.66 -28.39
C PHE A 355 33.91 -14.81 -28.63
N VAL A 356 33.80 -13.59 -29.17
CA VAL A 356 34.99 -12.74 -29.34
C VAL A 356 35.51 -12.23 -27.99
N SER A 357 34.61 -11.83 -27.09
CA SER A 357 34.98 -11.29 -25.77
C SER A 357 35.63 -12.28 -24.82
N GLU A 358 35.41 -13.59 -25.01
CA GLU A 358 36.07 -14.65 -24.22
C GLU A 358 37.54 -14.89 -24.65
N TRP A 359 37.97 -14.34 -25.79
CA TRP A 359 39.31 -14.55 -26.36
C TRP A 359 40.22 -13.30 -26.26
N ASP A 360 39.68 -12.17 -25.80
CA ASP A 360 40.42 -10.97 -25.37
C ASP A 360 40.70 -11.03 -23.87
#